data_AF-A0A6F8T5G9-F1
#
_entry.id   AF-A0A6F8T5G9-F1
#
_cell.length_a   1.000
_cell.length_b   1.000
_cell.length_c   1.000
_cell.angle_alpha   90.00
_cell.angle_beta   90.00
_cell.angle_gamma   90.00
#
_symmetry.space_group_name_H-M   'P 1'
#
loop_
_entity.id
_entity.type
_entity.pdbx_description
1 polymer ?
#
loop_
_entity_poly.entity_id
_entity_poly.type
_entity_poly.pdbx_seq_one_letter_code
_entity_poly.pdbx_strand_id
1 'polypeptide(L)'
;MPKKWKPLSMDPIRVFFPDKRRRLSCNTCIKCYETPYGAVHLERYVYQTSSGGKTDCPLDERARTLISSTPRFAKQVSSKYPQLSAQEVMDDFKTNHGRPVARFFLQNIVDVVGSIAQAVETDWMYEIPKFDDVVTKVSVSLDGTCVLMVNEGWREAMTGTITLYSNTGERLHTIYLGQP
;
A
#
# COMPACT_ATOMS: atom_id res chain seq x y z
N MET A 1 -26.87 -34.34 -26.82
CA MET A 1 -27.30 -32.92 -26.83
C MET A 1 -26.56 -32.17 -25.74
N PRO A 2 -25.74 -31.15 -26.03
CA PRO A 2 -24.99 -30.44 -25.01
C PRO A 2 -25.90 -29.46 -24.27
N LYS A 3 -25.85 -29.49 -22.94
CA LYS A 3 -26.62 -28.60 -22.06
C LYS A 3 -26.15 -27.16 -22.28
N LYS A 4 -27.05 -26.30 -22.77
CA LYS A 4 -26.83 -24.84 -22.84
C LYS A 4 -26.51 -24.31 -21.44
N TRP A 5 -25.33 -23.72 -21.28
CA TRP A 5 -24.98 -22.89 -20.12
C TRP A 5 -25.94 -21.69 -20.09
N LYS A 6 -26.72 -21.55 -19.01
CA LYS A 6 -27.43 -20.30 -18.72
C LYS A 6 -26.45 -19.37 -17.99
N PRO A 7 -26.35 -18.09 -18.38
CA PRO A 7 -25.58 -17.12 -17.60
C PRO A 7 -26.23 -17.03 -16.21
N LEU A 8 -25.42 -17.10 -15.15
CA LEU A 8 -25.88 -16.73 -13.81
C LEU A 8 -26.41 -15.30 -13.91
N SER A 9 -27.70 -15.10 -13.59
CA SER A 9 -28.17 -13.77 -13.22
C SER A 9 -27.42 -13.39 -11.95
N MET A 10 -26.38 -12.58 -12.08
CA MET A 10 -25.80 -11.89 -10.94
C MET A 10 -26.89 -10.94 -10.44
N ASP A 11 -27.51 -11.30 -9.32
CA ASP A 11 -28.30 -10.34 -8.56
C ASP A 11 -27.46 -9.06 -8.40
N PRO A 12 -28.04 -7.87 -8.64
CA PRO A 12 -27.30 -6.64 -8.45
C PRO A 12 -26.77 -6.66 -7.03
N ILE A 13 -25.46 -6.69 -6.92
CA ILE A 13 -24.73 -6.57 -5.66
C ILE A 13 -25.45 -5.49 -4.86
N ARG A 14 -26.09 -5.85 -3.75
CA ARG A 14 -26.67 -4.86 -2.84
C ARG A 14 -25.50 -4.03 -2.31
N VAL A 15 -25.26 -2.89 -2.94
CA VAL A 15 -24.33 -1.88 -2.47
C VAL A 15 -25.03 -1.20 -1.31
N PHE A 16 -24.61 -1.53 -0.09
CA PHE A 16 -25.15 -0.92 1.10
C PHE A 16 -24.44 0.42 1.31
N PHE A 17 -25.01 1.48 0.76
CA PHE A 17 -24.56 2.84 1.07
C PHE A 17 -25.01 3.18 2.50
N PRO A 18 -24.10 3.60 3.40
CA PRO A 18 -24.44 3.92 4.78
C PRO A 18 -25.43 5.10 4.89
N ASP A 19 -25.47 5.98 3.89
CA ASP A 19 -26.43 7.07 3.79
C ASP A 19 -27.68 6.64 2.99
N LYS A 20 -28.65 6.08 3.71
CA LYS A 20 -29.94 5.67 3.13
C LYS A 20 -30.67 6.91 2.60
N ARG A 21 -31.09 6.87 1.31
CA ARG A 21 -32.08 7.73 0.59
C ARG A 21 -31.53 8.77 -0.41
N ARG A 22 -30.62 8.41 -1.32
CA ARG A 22 -30.37 9.23 -2.54
C ARG A 22 -30.53 8.39 -3.81
N ARG A 23 -31.13 8.96 -4.85
CA ARG A 23 -31.18 8.34 -6.18
C ARG A 23 -29.76 8.38 -6.77
N LEU A 24 -29.22 7.21 -7.06
CA LEU A 24 -27.92 7.07 -7.71
C LEU A 24 -28.15 6.75 -9.19
N SER A 25 -27.44 7.43 -10.08
CA SER A 25 -27.30 6.99 -11.46
C SER A 25 -26.25 5.89 -11.51
N CYS A 26 -26.52 4.83 -12.27
CA CYS A 26 -25.58 3.75 -12.55
C CYS A 26 -25.12 3.90 -13.99
N ASN A 27 -23.82 4.09 -14.19
CA ASN A 27 -23.19 4.15 -15.49
C ASN A 27 -22.10 3.08 -15.58
N THR A 28 -21.87 2.56 -16.78
CA THR A 28 -20.75 1.67 -17.04
C THR A 28 -19.53 2.45 -17.51
N CYS A 29 -18.36 2.11 -16.99
CA CYS A 29 -17.10 2.76 -17.30
C CYS A 29 -16.02 1.68 -17.47
N ILE A 30 -15.14 1.82 -18.46
CA ILE A 30 -13.99 0.93 -18.61
C ILE A 30 -12.81 1.54 -17.85
N LYS A 31 -12.14 0.75 -17.02
CA LYS A 31 -10.91 1.14 -16.33
C LYS A 31 -9.85 0.07 -16.53
N CYS A 32 -8.62 0.50 -16.74
CA CYS A 32 -7.45 -0.38 -16.77
C CYS A 32 -6.99 -0.66 -15.33
N TYR A 33 -6.85 -1.94 -15.00
CA TYR A 33 -6.32 -2.41 -13.74
C TYR A 33 -4.96 -3.07 -13.92
N GLU A 34 -4.02 -2.69 -13.08
CA GLU A 34 -2.66 -3.18 -13.09
C GLU A 34 -2.51 -4.36 -12.13
N THR A 35 -2.19 -5.52 -12.71
CA THR A 35 -2.01 -6.79 -11.99
C THR A 35 -0.56 -7.25 -12.11
N PRO A 36 -0.09 -8.19 -11.27
CA PRO A 36 1.25 -8.76 -11.43
C PRO A 36 1.49 -9.38 -12.81
N TYR A 37 0.41 -9.79 -13.48
CA TYR A 37 0.46 -10.55 -14.73
C TYR A 37 0.19 -9.70 -15.97
N GLY A 38 -0.12 -8.41 -15.81
CA GLY A 38 -0.49 -7.57 -16.94
C GLY A 38 -1.59 -6.55 -16.61
N ALA A 39 -1.78 -5.64 -17.55
CA ALA A 39 -2.87 -4.68 -17.55
C ALA A 39 -4.17 -5.38 -18.00
N VAL A 40 -5.24 -5.23 -17.24
CA VAL A 40 -6.56 -5.81 -17.53
C VAL A 40 -7.58 -4.70 -17.64
N HIS A 41 -8.25 -4.61 -18.79
CA HIS A 41 -9.35 -3.68 -18.98
C HIS A 41 -10.64 -4.33 -18.50
N LEU A 42 -11.27 -3.73 -17.50
CA LEU A 42 -12.53 -4.21 -16.96
C LEU A 42 -13.60 -3.14 -17.12
N GLU A 43 -14.72 -3.57 -17.67
CA GLU A 43 -15.96 -2.81 -17.62
C GLU A 43 -16.55 -2.94 -16.22
N ARG A 44 -16.75 -1.80 -15.55
CA ARG A 44 -17.24 -1.73 -14.17
C ARG A 44 -18.43 -0.79 -14.08
N TYR A 45 -19.32 -1.09 -13.15
CA TYR A 45 -20.41 -0.20 -12.79
C TYR A 45 -19.93 0.85 -11.79
N VAL A 46 -20.26 2.10 -12.07
CA VAL A 46 -19.95 3.24 -11.21
C VAL A 46 -21.24 3.98 -10.89
N TYR A 47 -21.38 4.34 -9.63
CA TYR A 47 -22.59 4.95 -9.09
C TYR A 47 -22.30 6.40 -8.70
N GLN A 48 -23.20 7.31 -9.06
CA GLN A 48 -23.07 8.73 -8.74
C GLN A 48 -24.39 9.29 -8.25
N THR A 49 -24.35 10.28 -7.35
CA THR A 49 -25.58 10.98 -6.95
C THR A 49 -26.13 11.85 -8.09
N SER A 50 -27.44 12.07 -8.12
CA SER A 50 -28.10 12.92 -9.13
C SER A 50 -27.64 14.37 -9.13
N SER A 51 -27.06 14.85 -8.03
CA SER A 51 -26.43 16.18 -7.91
C SER A 51 -25.03 16.27 -8.52
N GLY A 52 -24.52 15.17 -9.08
CA GLY A 52 -23.12 15.06 -9.51
C GLY A 52 -22.17 14.80 -8.34
N GLY A 53 -20.86 14.89 -8.58
CA GLY A 53 -19.82 14.70 -7.56
C GLY A 53 -19.10 13.35 -7.64
N LYS A 54 -18.56 12.87 -6.50
CA LYS A 54 -17.76 11.66 -6.39
C LYS A 54 -18.51 10.45 -6.96
N THR A 55 -17.77 9.64 -7.73
CA THR A 55 -18.28 8.41 -8.32
C THR A 55 -17.77 7.22 -7.51
N ASP A 56 -18.67 6.37 -7.03
CA ASP A 56 -18.35 5.22 -6.20
C ASP A 56 -18.43 3.93 -7.03
N CYS A 57 -17.37 3.11 -6.94
CA CYS A 57 -17.32 1.82 -7.62
C CYS A 57 -17.20 0.70 -6.59
N PRO A 58 -18.24 -0.13 -6.41
CA PRO A 58 -18.23 -1.23 -5.45
C PRO A 58 -17.14 -2.26 -5.73
N LEU A 59 -16.73 -2.41 -6.99
CA LEU A 59 -15.63 -3.28 -7.38
C LEU A 59 -14.30 -2.78 -6.80
N ASP A 60 -14.02 -1.47 -6.93
CA ASP A 60 -12.78 -0.86 -6.40
C ASP A 60 -12.70 -1.00 -4.88
N GLU A 61 -13.81 -0.76 -4.19
CA GLU A 61 -13.90 -0.88 -2.73
C GLU A 61 -13.70 -2.33 -2.26
N ARG A 62 -14.43 -3.28 -2.84
CA ARG A 62 -14.36 -4.69 -2.44
C ARG A 62 -13.05 -5.37 -2.81
N ALA A 63 -12.49 -5.03 -3.97
CA ALA A 63 -11.18 -5.53 -4.39
C ALA A 63 -10.03 -4.83 -3.67
N ARG A 64 -10.31 -3.77 -2.90
CA ARG A 64 -9.32 -2.89 -2.25
C ARG A 64 -8.28 -2.38 -3.25
N THR A 65 -8.76 -1.99 -4.44
CA THR A 65 -7.87 -1.48 -5.50
C THR A 65 -7.15 -0.23 -5.02
N LEU A 66 -5.83 -0.21 -5.17
CA LEU A 66 -4.99 0.94 -4.86
C LEU A 66 -4.73 1.74 -6.15
N ILE A 67 -5.41 2.88 -6.31
CA ILE A 67 -5.43 3.67 -7.55
C ILE A 67 -6.04 2.86 -8.71
N SER A 68 -5.18 2.23 -9.52
CA SER A 68 -5.52 1.29 -10.58
C SER A 68 -4.84 -0.07 -10.37
N SER A 69 -4.11 -0.28 -9.28
CA SER A 69 -3.38 -1.52 -8.99
C SER A 69 -4.15 -2.47 -8.09
N THR A 70 -4.00 -3.76 -8.35
CA THR A 70 -4.43 -4.80 -7.42
C THR A 70 -3.57 -4.81 -6.16
N PRO A 71 -4.11 -5.21 -4.98
CA PRO A 71 -3.33 -5.31 -3.74
C PRO A 71 -2.06 -6.17 -3.88
N ARG A 72 -2.13 -7.25 -4.66
CA ARG A 72 -0.99 -8.13 -4.89
C ARG A 72 0.13 -7.45 -5.66
N PHE A 73 -0.21 -6.67 -6.69
CA PHE A 73 0.80 -5.90 -7.44
C PHE A 73 1.40 -4.80 -6.57
N ALA A 74 0.55 -4.04 -5.86
CA ALA A 74 1.01 -3.00 -4.95
C ALA A 74 1.96 -3.55 -3.88
N LYS A 75 1.67 -4.73 -3.31
CA LYS A 75 2.55 -5.42 -2.36
C LYS A 75 3.91 -5.78 -2.94
N GLN A 76 3.96 -6.24 -4.20
CA GLN A 76 5.23 -6.56 -4.87
C GLN A 76 6.07 -5.31 -5.11
N VAL A 77 5.43 -4.21 -5.51
CA VAL A 77 6.11 -2.93 -5.71
C VAL A 77 6.63 -2.40 -4.37
N SER A 78 5.78 -2.36 -3.34
CA SER A 78 6.14 -1.83 -2.02
C SER A 78 7.21 -2.65 -1.30
N SER A 79 7.37 -3.94 -1.60
CA SER A 79 8.46 -4.73 -1.02
C SER A 79 9.81 -4.50 -1.71
N LYS A 80 9.81 -4.19 -3.01
CA LYS A 80 11.03 -4.04 -3.81
C LYS A 80 11.57 -2.62 -3.79
N TYR A 81 10.69 -1.63 -3.85
CA TYR A 81 11.05 -0.22 -3.96
C TYR A 81 11.88 0.35 -2.81
N PRO A 82 11.74 -0.09 -1.54
CA PRO A 82 12.63 0.35 -0.47
C PRO A 82 14.05 -0.22 -0.56
N GLN A 83 14.23 -1.35 -1.26
CA GLN A 83 15.51 -2.06 -1.35
C GLN A 83 16.29 -1.73 -2.62
N LEU A 84 15.61 -1.21 -3.64
CA LEU A 84 16.13 -1.02 -5.00
C LEU A 84 15.77 0.38 -5.48
N SER A 85 16.59 0.94 -6.36
CA SER A 85 16.22 2.17 -7.08
C SER A 85 14.99 1.93 -7.97
N ALA A 86 14.25 3.00 -8.26
CA ALA A 86 13.08 2.91 -9.13
C ALA A 86 13.39 2.29 -10.50
N GLN A 87 14.61 2.51 -11.03
CA GLN A 87 15.06 1.94 -12.29
C GLN A 87 15.27 0.42 -12.18
N GLU A 88 15.94 -0.05 -11.13
CA GLU A 88 16.14 -1.49 -10.90
C GLU A 88 14.83 -2.24 -10.70
N VAL A 89 13.85 -1.62 -10.02
CA VAL A 89 12.51 -2.19 -9.89
C VAL A 89 11.83 -2.31 -11.26
N MET A 90 11.95 -1.30 -12.12
CA MET A 90 11.42 -1.37 -13.48
C MET A 90 12.09 -2.47 -14.30
N ASP A 91 13.40 -2.60 -14.20
CA ASP A 91 14.17 -3.60 -14.94
C ASP A 91 13.86 -5.02 -14.43
N ASP A 92 13.63 -5.20 -13.13
CA ASP A 92 13.16 -6.45 -12.54
C ASP A 92 11.76 -6.83 -13.05
N PHE A 93 10.80 -5.89 -13.06
CA PHE A 93 9.46 -6.17 -13.60
C PHE A 93 9.49 -6.48 -15.09
N LYS A 94 10.34 -5.79 -15.85
CA LYS A 94 10.52 -6.05 -17.28
C LYS A 94 11.15 -7.41 -17.55
N THR A 95 12.21 -7.77 -16.82
CA THR A 95 13.00 -8.97 -17.09
C THR A 95 12.38 -10.23 -16.51
N ASN A 96 11.95 -10.19 -15.25
CA ASN A 96 11.45 -11.37 -14.53
C ASN A 96 9.96 -11.60 -14.74
N HIS A 97 9.18 -10.53 -14.93
CA HIS A 97 7.72 -10.61 -15.06
C HIS A 97 7.23 -10.31 -16.49
N GLY A 98 8.14 -9.98 -17.41
CA GLY A 98 7.79 -9.61 -18.79
C GLY A 98 6.94 -8.34 -18.87
N ARG A 99 6.96 -7.51 -17.82
CA ARG A 99 5.98 -6.46 -17.60
C ARG A 99 6.67 -5.10 -17.48
N PRO A 100 6.71 -4.30 -18.56
CA PRO A 100 7.20 -2.94 -18.47
C PRO A 100 6.23 -2.09 -17.65
N VAL A 101 6.75 -1.33 -16.69
CA VAL A 101 5.97 -0.43 -15.83
C VAL A 101 6.63 0.95 -15.86
N ALA A 102 5.81 2.01 -15.91
CA ALA A 102 6.32 3.37 -15.87
C ALA A 102 6.83 3.74 -14.46
N ARG A 103 7.93 4.50 -14.40
CA ARG A 103 8.54 4.98 -13.15
C ARG A 103 7.55 5.71 -12.24
N PHE A 104 6.84 6.68 -12.81
CA PHE A 104 5.84 7.48 -12.10
C PHE A 104 4.72 6.61 -11.50
N PHE A 105 4.37 5.52 -12.17
CA PHE A 105 3.36 4.60 -11.67
C PHE A 105 3.83 3.85 -10.41
N LEU A 106 5.09 3.38 -10.40
CA LEU A 106 5.69 2.77 -9.22
C LEU A 106 5.75 3.75 -8.05
N GLN A 107 6.18 4.99 -8.31
CA GLN A 107 6.22 6.07 -7.31
C GLN A 107 4.84 6.31 -6.69
N ASN A 108 3.80 6.51 -7.52
CA ASN A 108 2.44 6.72 -7.01
C ASN A 108 1.92 5.56 -6.14
N ILE A 109 2.23 4.30 -6.50
CA ILE A 109 1.83 3.15 -5.68
C ILE A 109 2.51 3.24 -4.32
N VAL A 110 3.82 3.50 -4.30
CA VAL A 110 4.61 3.57 -3.07
C VAL A 110 4.16 4.74 -2.20
N ASP A 111 3.87 5.89 -2.80
CA ASP A 111 3.38 7.07 -2.08
C ASP A 111 2.03 6.80 -1.40
N VAL A 112 1.11 6.13 -2.09
CA VAL A 112 -0.19 5.75 -1.50
C VAL A 112 -0.02 4.69 -0.41
N VAL A 113 0.80 3.67 -0.63
CA VAL A 113 1.07 2.64 0.39
C VAL A 113 1.76 3.26 1.61
N GLY A 114 2.71 4.18 1.40
CA GLY A 114 3.39 4.92 2.45
C GLY A 114 2.43 5.80 3.24
N SER A 115 1.50 6.50 2.56
CA SER A 115 0.45 7.29 3.20
C SER A 115 -0.47 6.43 4.07
N ILE A 116 -0.83 5.22 3.59
CA ILE A 116 -1.60 4.26 4.38
C ILE A 116 -0.79 3.78 5.58
N ALA A 117 0.49 3.45 5.40
CA ALA A 117 1.35 3.00 6.49
C ALA A 117 1.49 4.08 7.57
N GLN A 118 1.73 5.34 7.21
CA GLN A 118 1.80 6.47 8.15
C GLN A 118 0.48 6.69 8.90
N ALA A 119 -0.66 6.60 8.21
CA ALA A 119 -1.96 6.75 8.85
C ALA A 119 -2.21 5.66 9.90
N VAL A 120 -1.80 4.42 9.60
CA VAL A 120 -2.01 3.27 10.48
C VAL A 120 -0.93 3.16 11.56
N GLU A 121 0.27 3.71 11.34
CA GLU A 121 1.36 3.73 12.32
C GLU A 121 0.94 4.31 13.66
N THR A 122 0.06 5.32 13.65
CA THR A 122 -0.49 5.93 14.88
C THR A 122 -1.27 4.95 15.76
N ASP A 123 -1.84 3.91 15.17
CA ASP A 123 -2.63 2.88 15.86
C ASP A 123 -1.86 1.56 16.05
N TRP A 124 -0.70 1.40 15.41
CA TRP A 124 0.11 0.18 15.51
C TRP A 124 0.92 0.14 16.81
N MET A 125 0.46 -0.65 17.77
CA MET A 125 1.29 -1.12 18.87
C MET A 125 2.18 -2.26 18.39
N TYR A 126 3.48 -2.00 18.28
CA TYR A 126 4.45 -3.07 18.08
C TYR A 126 4.52 -3.94 19.33
N GLU A 127 4.34 -5.25 19.17
CA GLU A 127 4.54 -6.19 20.27
C GLU A 127 6.04 -6.27 20.58
N ILE A 128 6.40 -5.91 21.81
CA ILE A 128 7.77 -6.06 22.30
C ILE A 128 8.04 -7.58 22.41
N PRO A 129 9.09 -8.12 21.77
CA PRO A 129 9.38 -9.53 21.84
C PRO A 129 9.64 -9.95 23.29
N LYS A 130 9.30 -11.20 23.62
CA LYS A 130 9.60 -11.75 24.94
C LYS A 130 11.11 -11.86 25.11
N PHE A 131 11.60 -11.43 26.26
CA PHE A 131 13.02 -11.51 26.62
C PHE A 131 13.27 -12.73 27.50
N ASP A 132 14.38 -13.43 27.25
CA ASP A 132 14.84 -14.53 28.08
C ASP A 132 15.49 -14.06 29.39
N ASP A 133 15.78 -12.76 29.50
CA ASP A 133 16.42 -12.12 30.65
C ASP A 133 15.78 -10.75 30.97
N VAL A 134 16.04 -10.24 32.17
CA VAL A 134 15.51 -8.97 32.67
C VAL A 134 16.32 -7.79 32.11
N VAL A 135 15.61 -6.77 31.62
CA VAL A 135 16.22 -5.50 31.20
C VAL A 135 16.75 -4.77 32.43
N THR A 136 18.07 -4.58 32.52
CA THR A 136 18.72 -3.83 33.62
C THR A 136 19.26 -2.47 33.20
N LYS A 137 19.57 -2.31 31.91
CA LYS A 137 20.19 -1.10 31.36
C LYS A 137 19.51 -0.75 30.05
N VAL A 138 19.30 0.55 29.84
CA VAL A 138 18.74 1.09 28.60
C VAL A 138 19.75 2.07 28.03
N SER A 139 20.10 1.90 26.76
CA SER A 139 20.90 2.86 25.99
C SER A 139 19.98 3.57 25.01
N VAL A 140 20.12 4.90 24.93
CA VAL A 140 19.46 5.72 23.93
C VAL A 140 20.53 6.39 23.10
N SER A 141 20.45 6.24 21.78
CA SER A 141 21.39 6.85 20.84
C SER A 141 20.60 7.49 19.70
N LEU A 142 21.10 8.61 19.20
CA LEU A 142 20.55 9.34 18.06
C LEU A 142 21.66 9.47 17.04
N ASP A 143 21.37 9.10 15.79
CA ASP A 143 22.26 9.27 14.65
C ASP A 143 21.53 10.07 13.55
N GLY A 144 22.29 10.85 12.78
CA GLY A 144 21.76 11.74 11.76
C GLY A 144 22.55 11.61 10.46
N THR A 145 21.86 11.61 9.33
CA THR A 145 22.49 11.59 8.02
C THR A 145 21.88 12.62 7.08
N CYS A 146 22.71 13.27 6.26
CA CYS A 146 22.24 14.25 5.29
C CYS A 146 21.72 13.56 4.03
N VAL A 147 20.42 13.69 3.76
CA VAL A 147 19.73 13.15 2.59
C VAL A 147 19.33 14.29 1.66
N LEU A 148 19.60 14.14 0.37
CA LEU A 148 19.17 15.10 -0.65
C LEU A 148 17.70 14.86 -1.01
N MET A 149 16.82 15.76 -0.56
CA MET A 149 15.42 15.81 -0.93
C MET A 149 15.28 16.70 -2.18
N VAL A 150 14.87 16.12 -3.32
CA VAL A 150 14.91 16.77 -4.65
C VAL A 150 14.41 18.22 -4.65
N ASN A 151 13.29 18.50 -3.98
CA ASN A 151 12.65 19.82 -3.98
C ASN A 151 12.95 20.67 -2.73
N GLU A 152 13.63 20.11 -1.74
CA GLU A 152 13.82 20.73 -0.43
C GLU A 152 15.29 20.90 -0.03
N GLY A 153 16.21 20.46 -0.90
CA GLY A 153 17.65 20.51 -0.67
C GLY A 153 18.14 19.40 0.25
N TRP A 154 19.33 19.59 0.81
CA TRP A 154 19.89 18.68 1.81
C TRP A 154 19.13 18.84 3.12
N ARG A 155 18.54 17.74 3.60
CA ARG A 155 17.89 17.65 4.91
C ARG A 155 18.57 16.58 5.75
N GLU A 156 18.54 16.77 7.06
CA GLU A 156 19.02 15.76 8.00
C GLU A 156 17.89 14.79 8.30
N ALA A 157 18.07 13.52 7.93
CA ALA A 157 17.21 12.44 8.37
C ALA A 157 17.79 11.87 9.67
N MET A 158 16.98 11.80 10.72
CA MET A 158 17.40 11.34 12.03
C MET A 158 16.87 9.94 12.34
N THR A 159 17.68 9.11 12.97
CA THR A 159 17.30 7.80 13.50
C THR A 159 17.67 7.71 14.98
N GLY A 160 16.65 7.57 15.82
CA GLY A 160 16.79 7.24 17.23
C GLY A 160 16.78 5.72 17.44
N THR A 161 17.62 5.25 18.35
CA THR A 161 17.63 3.85 18.78
C THR A 161 17.51 3.76 20.29
N ILE A 162 16.63 2.86 20.76
CA ILE A 162 16.52 2.48 22.17
C ILE A 162 16.95 1.03 22.26
N THR A 163 18.09 0.77 22.90
CA THR A 163 18.64 -0.58 23.05
C THR A 163 18.53 -1.04 24.50
N LEU A 164 17.96 -2.22 24.69
CA LEU A 164 17.73 -2.86 25.98
C LEU A 164 18.84 -3.89 26.25
N TYR A 165 19.45 -3.83 27.44
CA TYR A 165 20.56 -4.69 27.84
C TYR A 165 20.28 -5.46 29.12
N SER A 166 20.79 -6.69 29.18
CA SER A 166 20.83 -7.52 30.37
C SER A 166 21.88 -7.04 31.38
N ASN A 167 21.89 -7.67 32.56
CA ASN A 167 22.89 -7.35 33.59
C ASN A 167 24.32 -7.63 33.12
N THR A 168 24.50 -8.69 32.33
CA THR A 168 25.79 -9.12 31.74
C THR A 168 26.28 -8.18 30.64
N GLY A 169 25.45 -7.26 30.16
CA GLY A 169 25.77 -6.33 29.06
C GLY A 169 25.44 -6.89 27.68
N GLU A 170 24.74 -8.02 27.59
CA GLU A 170 24.23 -8.54 26.32
C GLU A 170 23.03 -7.72 25.84
N ARG A 171 22.95 -7.53 24.52
CA ARG A 171 21.86 -6.79 23.89
C ARG A 171 20.65 -7.70 23.71
N LEU A 172 19.56 -7.37 24.39
CA LEU A 172 18.29 -8.11 24.32
C LEU A 172 17.46 -7.66 23.10
N HIS A 173 17.34 -6.35 22.89
CA HIS A 173 16.53 -5.81 21.79
C HIS A 173 16.90 -4.36 21.45
N THR A 174 16.63 -3.95 20.22
CA THR A 174 16.75 -2.56 19.78
C THR A 174 15.46 -2.12 19.09
N ILE A 175 14.90 -1.03 19.58
CA ILE A 175 13.78 -0.33 18.96
C ILE A 175 14.38 0.78 18.11
N TYR A 176 14.01 0.81 16.83
CA TYR A 176 14.42 1.84 15.88
C TYR A 176 13.27 2.82 15.65
N LEU A 177 13.56 4.10 15.72
CA LEU A 177 12.64 5.20 15.45
C LEU A 177 13.28 6.09 14.39
N GLY A 178 12.68 6.17 13.21
CA GLY A 178 13.18 7.02 12.12
C GLY A 178 12.24 8.19 11.88
N GLN A 179 12.80 9.38 11.63
CA GLN A 179 12.03 10.51 11.13
C GLN A 179 12.75 11.10 9.89
N PRO A 180 12.08 11.13 8.72
CA PRO A 180 12.61 11.74 7.50
C PRO A 180 12.50 13.27 7.50
#